data_AF-A0A4E0PXL6-F1
#
_entry.id   AF-A0A4E0PXL6-F1
#
_cell.length_a   1.000
_cell.length_b   1.000
_cell.length_c   1.000
_cell.angle_alpha   90.00
_cell.angle_beta   90.00
_cell.angle_gamma   90.00
#
_symmetry.space_group_name_H-M   'P 1'
#
loop_
_entity.id
_entity.type
_entity.pdbx_description
1 polymer ?
#
loop_
_entity_poly.entity_id
_entity_poly.type
_entity_poly.pdbx_seq_one_letter_code
_entity_poly.pdbx_strand_id
1 'polypeptide(L)'
;MRLPNKFPEFVDIVSSTYPKPSIISSEDELWKRFFWAVLINKNRAEAEVNYVYSILYECGLADRYSLNSDWAEYAVDCLNEAEDKVEEPNVIGKIGAIRKVKSDIGNIFDTLINADYIFNEMGISVEYLQKIAFDLDAEKNLVAQIASNDVSTEARYSKRSSHRYKIVGVAYTKALMWLHGCGVALELIPNNSHSIRFLQECDSSFDNDDFYVVNSKFKKICEKYDLDIHYAGLSLWYYESTKSLISKKDKRERFNPGMLIRIMKENDIDMDDLGYYLTDIDYVNKLKDILNS
;
A
#
# COMPACT_ATOMS: atom_id res chain seq x y z
N MET A 1 15.00 -21.84 -7.44
CA MET A 1 14.57 -20.62 -6.74
C MET A 1 15.78 -19.86 -6.21
N ARG A 2 16.01 -18.65 -6.75
CA ARG A 2 17.16 -17.78 -6.46
C ARG A 2 16.66 -16.35 -6.24
N LEU A 3 17.12 -15.66 -5.20
CA LEU A 3 16.73 -14.27 -4.98
C LEU A 3 17.34 -13.33 -6.04
N PRO A 4 16.69 -12.18 -6.32
CA PRO A 4 17.32 -11.09 -7.06
C PRO A 4 18.67 -10.71 -6.45
N ASN A 5 19.60 -10.28 -7.30
CA ASN A 5 20.97 -9.99 -6.90
C ASN A 5 20.99 -8.95 -5.76
N LYS A 6 21.70 -9.28 -4.68
CA LYS A 6 21.86 -8.43 -3.48
C LYS A 6 20.55 -8.13 -2.71
N PHE A 7 19.46 -8.88 -2.94
CA PHE A 7 18.23 -8.68 -2.18
C PHE A 7 18.41 -8.85 -0.65
N PRO A 8 19.12 -9.88 -0.13
CA PRO A 8 19.38 -9.98 1.31
C PRO A 8 20.14 -8.77 1.89
N GLU A 9 21.18 -8.29 1.20
CA GLU A 9 21.91 -7.09 1.62
C GLU A 9 21.00 -5.86 1.68
N PHE A 10 20.02 -5.77 0.77
CA PHE A 10 19.04 -4.70 0.80
C PHE A 10 18.07 -4.82 1.98
N VAL A 11 17.65 -6.05 2.32
CA VAL A 11 16.84 -6.32 3.52
C VAL A 11 17.58 -5.94 4.80
N ASP A 12 18.87 -6.20 4.88
CA ASP A 12 19.70 -5.80 6.02
C ASP A 12 19.74 -4.27 6.17
N ILE A 13 19.92 -3.54 5.06
CA ILE A 13 19.88 -2.06 5.07
C ILE A 13 18.53 -1.56 5.58
N VAL A 14 17.42 -2.07 5.04
CA VAL A 14 16.06 -1.67 5.44
C VAL A 14 15.80 -1.97 6.92
N SER A 15 16.13 -3.18 7.39
CA SER A 15 15.89 -3.61 8.77
C SER A 15 16.76 -2.87 9.79
N SER A 16 17.95 -2.39 9.39
CA SER A 16 18.81 -1.56 10.23
C SER A 16 18.35 -0.11 10.33
N THR A 17 17.53 0.35 9.38
CA THR A 17 17.01 1.72 9.33
C THR A 17 15.72 1.84 10.13
N TYR A 18 14.77 0.93 9.89
CA TYR A 18 13.41 1.06 10.43
C TYR A 18 13.15 0.05 11.55
N PRO A 19 12.59 0.48 12.70
CA PRO A 19 12.02 -0.46 13.64
C PRO A 19 10.75 -1.08 13.05
N LYS A 20 10.39 -2.29 13.51
CA LYS A 20 9.08 -2.85 13.21
C LYS A 20 7.98 -1.92 13.76
N PRO A 21 6.89 -1.70 13.01
CA PRO A 21 5.75 -0.94 13.51
C PRO A 21 5.22 -1.52 14.82
N SER A 22 4.99 -0.67 15.81
CA SER A 22 4.25 -1.05 17.02
C SER A 22 2.77 -1.21 16.71
N ILE A 23 2.08 -2.04 17.50
CA ILE A 23 0.62 -2.12 17.42
C ILE A 23 0.02 -0.76 17.76
N ILE A 24 -0.97 -0.36 16.98
CA ILE A 24 -1.67 0.91 17.13
C ILE A 24 -2.34 1.04 18.51
N SER A 25 -2.45 2.27 19.00
CA SER A 25 -3.03 2.59 20.31
C SER A 25 -4.17 3.63 20.27
N SER A 26 -4.56 4.09 19.07
CA SER A 26 -5.55 5.15 18.87
C SER A 26 -6.62 4.73 17.86
N GLU A 27 -7.89 4.86 18.24
CA GLU A 27 -9.04 4.60 17.35
C GLU A 27 -9.07 5.57 16.16
N ASP A 28 -8.63 6.80 16.40
CA ASP A 28 -8.51 7.82 15.36
C ASP A 28 -7.42 7.43 14.34
N GLU A 29 -6.26 6.96 14.80
CA GLU A 29 -5.22 6.47 13.90
C GLU A 29 -5.67 5.20 13.15
N LEU A 30 -6.41 4.30 13.80
CA LEU A 30 -6.95 3.08 13.19
C LEU A 30 -7.78 3.42 11.96
N TRP A 31 -8.69 4.39 12.11
CA TRP A 31 -9.53 4.89 11.05
C TRP A 31 -8.71 5.65 9.99
N LYS A 32 -7.80 6.53 10.40
CA LYS A 32 -6.97 7.32 9.47
C LYS A 32 -6.09 6.45 8.58
N ARG A 33 -5.50 5.37 9.13
CA ARG A 33 -4.74 4.38 8.33
C ARG A 33 -5.65 3.60 7.38
N PHE A 34 -6.90 3.32 7.79
CA PHE A 34 -7.88 2.67 6.91
C PHE A 34 -8.26 3.60 5.75
N PHE A 35 -8.58 4.86 6.05
CA PHE A 35 -8.91 5.89 5.07
C PHE A 35 -7.80 6.04 4.03
N TRP A 36 -6.55 6.13 4.49
CA TRP A 36 -5.39 6.18 3.59
C TRP A 36 -5.31 4.95 2.68
N ALA A 37 -5.51 3.73 3.23
CA ALA A 37 -5.50 2.50 2.45
C ALA A 37 -6.63 2.45 1.40
N VAL A 38 -7.80 3.05 1.66
CA VAL A 38 -8.91 3.14 0.69
C VAL A 38 -8.52 3.98 -0.53
N LEU A 39 -7.78 5.07 -0.33
CA LEU A 39 -7.33 5.96 -1.42
C LEU A 39 -6.36 5.27 -2.39
N ILE A 40 -5.65 4.24 -1.94
CA ILE A 40 -4.78 3.43 -2.80
C ILE A 40 -5.62 2.76 -3.88
N ASN A 41 -5.21 2.90 -5.14
CA ASN A 41 -5.86 2.24 -6.26
C ASN A 41 -4.81 1.88 -7.32
N LYS A 42 -5.10 0.94 -8.22
CA LYS A 42 -4.14 0.38 -9.20
C LYS A 42 -3.42 1.45 -10.04
N ASN A 43 -4.03 2.63 -10.21
CA ASN A 43 -3.52 3.72 -11.04
C ASN A 43 -3.00 4.93 -10.22
N ARG A 44 -2.79 4.77 -8.91
CA ARG A 44 -2.26 5.82 -8.03
C ARG A 44 -0.95 5.37 -7.38
N ALA A 45 0.10 6.17 -7.55
CA ALA A 45 1.34 5.99 -6.80
C ALA A 45 1.15 6.49 -5.36
N GLU A 46 1.94 6.01 -4.40
CA GLU A 46 1.81 6.42 -3.00
C GLU A 46 2.04 7.92 -2.79
N ALA A 47 2.96 8.54 -3.53
CA ALA A 47 3.11 9.99 -3.55
C ALA A 47 1.83 10.74 -3.92
N GLU A 48 1.06 10.23 -4.88
CA GLU A 48 -0.24 10.79 -5.27
C GLU A 48 -1.29 10.59 -4.17
N VAL A 49 -1.27 9.41 -3.53
CA VAL A 49 -2.17 9.09 -2.42
C VAL A 49 -1.89 9.98 -1.20
N ASN A 50 -0.63 10.16 -0.81
CA ASN A 50 -0.23 11.00 0.31
C ASN A 50 -0.61 12.45 0.10
N TYR A 51 -0.38 12.97 -1.12
CA TYR A 51 -0.75 14.34 -1.47
C TYR A 51 -2.26 14.57 -1.37
N VAL A 52 -3.09 13.65 -1.89
CA VAL A 52 -4.55 13.82 -1.77
C VAL A 52 -5.05 13.53 -0.36
N TYR A 53 -4.43 12.58 0.34
CA TYR A 53 -4.72 12.32 1.75
C TYR A 53 -4.53 13.58 2.60
N SER A 54 -3.42 14.33 2.43
CA SER A 54 -3.18 15.56 3.20
C SER A 54 -4.25 16.62 2.93
N ILE A 55 -4.68 16.80 1.67
CA ILE A 55 -5.78 17.73 1.33
C ILE A 55 -7.07 17.33 2.06
N LEU A 56 -7.47 16.05 1.96
CA LEU A 56 -8.70 15.57 2.59
C LEU A 56 -8.60 15.61 4.12
N TYR A 57 -7.42 15.35 4.68
CA TYR A 57 -7.14 15.44 6.10
C TYR A 57 -7.29 16.87 6.62
N GLU A 58 -6.70 17.85 5.94
CA GLU A 58 -6.80 19.27 6.30
C GLU A 58 -8.24 19.80 6.23
N CYS A 59 -9.07 19.22 5.36
CA CYS A 59 -10.51 19.47 5.31
C CYS A 59 -11.34 18.72 6.36
N GLY A 60 -10.73 17.92 7.25
CA GLY A 60 -11.44 17.11 8.25
C GLY A 60 -12.21 15.92 7.67
N LEU A 61 -12.00 15.58 6.40
CA LEU A 61 -12.70 14.49 5.70
C LEU A 61 -12.11 13.11 6.03
N ALA A 62 -10.90 13.07 6.61
CA ALA A 62 -10.29 11.84 7.09
C ALA A 62 -10.87 11.36 8.43
N ASP A 63 -11.61 12.20 9.16
CA ASP A 63 -12.20 11.84 10.44
C ASP A 63 -13.44 10.95 10.27
N ARG A 64 -13.54 9.88 11.06
CA ARG A 64 -14.66 8.93 10.96
C ARG A 64 -16.03 9.58 11.10
N TYR A 65 -16.13 10.58 11.98
CA TYR A 65 -17.37 11.28 12.29
C TYR A 65 -17.81 12.29 11.22
N SER A 66 -16.95 12.62 10.24
CA SER A 66 -17.35 13.49 9.14
C SER A 66 -18.05 12.74 8.01
N LEU A 67 -18.12 11.40 8.06
CA LEU A 67 -18.86 10.57 7.10
C LEU A 67 -20.38 10.80 7.20
N ASN A 68 -20.90 11.69 6.35
CA ASN A 68 -22.32 11.98 6.22
C ASN A 68 -22.71 12.04 4.73
N SER A 69 -23.98 12.34 4.43
CA SER A 69 -24.51 12.39 3.05
C SER A 69 -23.78 13.38 2.14
N ASP A 70 -23.17 14.41 2.71
CA ASP A 70 -22.59 15.53 1.98
C ASP A 70 -21.07 15.38 1.85
N TRP A 71 -20.49 14.32 2.45
CA TRP A 71 -19.04 14.08 2.48
C TRP A 71 -18.43 14.10 1.07
N ALA A 72 -19.07 13.44 0.10
CA ALA A 72 -18.55 13.35 -1.26
C ALA A 72 -18.58 14.71 -1.99
N GLU A 73 -19.64 15.50 -1.79
CA GLU A 73 -19.76 16.85 -2.36
C GLU A 73 -18.69 17.77 -1.75
N TYR A 74 -18.57 17.77 -0.41
CA TYR A 74 -17.57 18.58 0.29
C TYR A 74 -16.13 18.17 -0.07
N ALA A 75 -15.87 16.87 -0.27
CA ALA A 75 -14.59 16.39 -0.75
C ALA A 75 -14.26 16.90 -2.16
N VAL A 76 -15.24 16.96 -3.06
CA VAL A 76 -15.05 17.52 -4.40
C VAL A 76 -14.71 19.01 -4.33
N ASP A 77 -15.37 19.76 -3.46
CA ASP A 77 -15.11 21.19 -3.27
C ASP A 77 -13.69 21.43 -2.73
N CYS A 78 -13.29 20.71 -1.69
CA CYS A 78 -11.92 20.76 -1.18
C CYS A 78 -10.88 20.44 -2.25
N LEU A 79 -11.15 19.43 -3.09
CA LEU A 79 -10.27 19.05 -4.18
C LEU A 79 -10.23 20.08 -5.31
N ASN A 80 -11.35 20.77 -5.61
CA ASN A 80 -11.39 21.89 -6.56
C ASN A 80 -10.54 23.06 -6.05
N GLU A 81 -10.73 23.44 -4.78
CA GLU A 81 -9.94 24.51 -4.18
C GLU A 81 -8.45 24.20 -4.14
N ALA A 82 -8.08 22.96 -3.85
CA ALA A 82 -6.70 22.52 -3.88
C ALA A 82 -6.13 22.51 -5.30
N GLU A 83 -6.94 22.12 -6.31
CA GLU A 83 -6.55 22.14 -7.73
C GLU A 83 -6.22 23.56 -8.20
N ASP A 84 -7.02 24.55 -7.80
CA ASP A 84 -6.83 25.97 -8.15
C ASP A 84 -5.60 26.61 -7.49
N LYS A 85 -5.12 26.03 -6.39
CA LYS A 85 -3.97 26.51 -5.60
C LYS A 85 -2.70 25.68 -5.81
N VAL A 86 -2.67 24.78 -6.80
CA VAL A 86 -1.48 23.96 -7.06
C VAL A 86 -0.29 24.82 -7.46
N GLU A 87 0.80 24.68 -6.70
CA GLU A 87 2.08 25.35 -6.97
C GLU A 87 3.19 24.34 -7.29
N GLU A 88 4.28 24.85 -7.87
CA GLU A 88 5.50 24.09 -8.11
C GLU A 88 6.13 23.61 -6.79
N PRO A 89 6.90 22.50 -6.80
CA PRO A 89 7.21 21.69 -7.98
C PRO A 89 6.06 20.74 -8.38
N ASN A 90 6.17 20.16 -9.58
CA ASN A 90 5.34 19.05 -10.08
C ASN A 90 3.82 19.33 -10.18
N VAL A 91 3.47 20.51 -10.69
CA VAL A 91 2.07 20.94 -10.92
C VAL A 91 1.24 19.87 -11.65
N ILE A 92 1.79 19.27 -12.72
CA ILE A 92 1.10 18.25 -13.52
C ILE A 92 0.78 17.00 -12.69
N GLY A 93 1.72 16.55 -11.85
CA GLY A 93 1.52 15.39 -10.98
C GLY A 93 0.43 15.64 -9.94
N LYS A 94 0.48 16.78 -9.26
CA LYS A 94 -0.50 17.21 -8.24
C LYS A 94 -1.92 17.29 -8.81
N ILE A 95 -2.10 17.99 -9.94
CA ILE A 95 -3.39 18.08 -10.63
C ILE A 95 -3.87 16.69 -11.08
N GLY A 96 -2.97 15.86 -11.61
CA GLY A 96 -3.27 14.49 -11.99
C GLY A 96 -3.77 13.64 -10.81
N ALA A 97 -3.12 13.73 -9.66
CA ALA A 97 -3.51 13.04 -8.44
C ALA A 97 -4.92 13.44 -7.98
N ILE A 98 -5.18 14.76 -7.91
CA ILE A 98 -6.49 15.31 -7.54
C ILE A 98 -7.58 14.78 -8.47
N ARG A 99 -7.41 14.89 -9.79
CA ARG A 99 -8.40 14.45 -10.78
C ARG A 99 -8.72 12.97 -10.69
N LYS A 100 -7.71 12.13 -10.46
CA LYS A 100 -7.91 10.67 -10.27
C LYS A 100 -8.77 10.39 -9.03
N VAL A 101 -8.62 11.14 -7.95
CA VAL A 101 -9.45 10.95 -6.74
C VAL A 101 -10.86 11.52 -6.96
N LYS A 102 -10.99 12.71 -7.54
CA LYS A 102 -12.30 13.29 -7.91
C LYS A 102 -13.14 12.33 -8.75
N SER A 103 -12.53 11.67 -9.74
CA SER A 103 -13.25 10.71 -10.60
C SER A 103 -13.75 9.44 -9.88
N ASP A 104 -13.25 9.17 -8.68
CA ASP A 104 -13.51 7.95 -7.92
C ASP A 104 -14.16 8.25 -6.56
N ILE A 105 -14.52 9.52 -6.30
CA ILE A 105 -14.92 9.99 -4.96
C ILE A 105 -16.17 9.28 -4.44
N GLY A 106 -17.12 8.97 -5.32
CA GLY A 106 -18.33 8.22 -4.97
C GLY A 106 -18.00 6.79 -4.52
N ASN A 107 -17.11 6.08 -5.23
CA ASN A 107 -16.70 4.73 -4.83
C ASN A 107 -15.90 4.75 -3.51
N ILE A 108 -15.07 5.78 -3.30
CA ILE A 108 -14.34 6.00 -2.05
C ILE A 108 -15.32 6.19 -0.91
N PHE A 109 -16.31 7.07 -1.08
CA PHE A 109 -17.35 7.33 -0.09
C PHE A 109 -18.16 6.07 0.24
N ASP A 110 -18.64 5.35 -0.77
CA ASP A 110 -19.37 4.09 -0.60
C ASP A 110 -18.54 3.05 0.17
N THR A 111 -17.24 2.96 -0.14
CA THR A 111 -16.29 2.08 0.56
C THR A 111 -16.16 2.47 2.04
N LEU A 112 -16.04 3.75 2.34
CA LEU A 112 -15.89 4.26 3.71
C LEU A 112 -17.17 4.06 4.55
N ILE A 113 -18.35 4.33 3.99
CA ILE A 113 -19.64 4.07 4.66
C ILE A 113 -19.81 2.58 4.94
N ASN A 114 -19.48 1.73 3.96
CA ASN A 114 -19.55 0.29 4.17
C ASN A 114 -18.53 -0.18 5.22
N ALA A 115 -17.32 0.38 5.24
CA ALA A 115 -16.32 0.08 6.25
C ALA A 115 -16.77 0.48 7.66
N ASP A 116 -17.35 1.67 7.83
CA ASP A 116 -17.87 2.14 9.11
C ASP A 116 -18.91 1.17 9.70
N TYR A 117 -19.85 0.72 8.87
CA TYR A 117 -20.83 -0.30 9.25
C TYR A 117 -20.13 -1.61 9.66
N ILE A 118 -19.17 -2.10 8.89
CA ILE A 118 -18.44 -3.34 9.21
C ILE A 118 -17.61 -3.21 10.49
N PHE A 119 -16.96 -2.07 10.72
CA PHE A 119 -16.18 -1.85 11.94
C PHE A 119 -17.08 -1.94 13.17
N ASN A 120 -18.28 -1.36 13.11
CA ASN A 120 -19.27 -1.44 14.19
C ASN A 120 -19.82 -2.86 14.37
N GLU A 121 -20.21 -3.53 13.29
CA GLU A 121 -20.81 -4.88 13.33
C GLU A 121 -19.86 -5.99 13.77
N MET A 122 -18.58 -5.87 13.41
CA MET A 122 -17.54 -6.82 13.83
C MET A 122 -16.91 -6.46 15.18
N GLY A 123 -17.10 -5.22 15.65
CA GLY A 123 -16.35 -4.68 16.78
C GLY A 123 -14.86 -4.53 16.47
N ILE A 124 -14.51 -4.09 15.26
CA ILE A 124 -13.13 -3.73 14.91
C ILE A 124 -12.79 -2.45 15.67
N SER A 125 -11.89 -2.61 16.64
CA SER A 125 -11.34 -1.56 17.50
C SER A 125 -9.84 -1.78 17.69
N VAL A 126 -9.18 -0.81 18.32
CA VAL A 126 -7.78 -0.95 18.76
C VAL A 126 -7.64 -2.17 19.69
N GLU A 127 -8.53 -2.32 20.66
CA GLU A 127 -8.51 -3.47 21.58
C GLU A 127 -8.67 -4.80 20.84
N TYR A 128 -9.54 -4.85 19.82
CA TYR A 128 -9.71 -6.03 18.99
C TYR A 128 -8.42 -6.37 18.23
N LEU A 129 -7.78 -5.37 17.59
CA LEU A 129 -6.51 -5.59 16.89
C LEU A 129 -5.38 -6.02 17.82
N GLN A 130 -5.26 -5.41 19.00
CA GLN A 130 -4.29 -5.79 20.03
C GLN A 130 -4.51 -7.23 20.50
N LYS A 131 -5.77 -7.67 20.60
CA LYS A 131 -6.11 -9.03 21.01
C LYS A 131 -5.70 -10.10 19.99
N ILE A 132 -5.80 -9.80 18.70
CA ILE A 132 -5.44 -10.75 17.64
C ILE A 132 -3.99 -10.63 17.17
N ALA A 133 -3.27 -9.58 17.57
CA ALA A 133 -1.92 -9.35 17.14
C ALA A 133 -1.00 -10.53 17.50
N PHE A 134 -0.10 -10.86 16.59
CA PHE A 134 0.82 -12.01 16.69
C PHE A 134 0.15 -13.39 16.64
N ASP A 135 -1.17 -13.48 16.47
CA ASP A 135 -1.88 -14.70 16.08
C ASP A 135 -2.10 -14.69 14.56
N LEU A 136 -1.15 -15.28 13.83
CA LEU A 136 -1.14 -15.28 12.37
C LEU A 136 -2.42 -15.86 11.76
N ASP A 137 -3.07 -16.81 12.41
CA ASP A 137 -4.31 -17.40 11.89
C ASP A 137 -5.50 -16.44 12.13
N ALA A 138 -5.57 -15.78 13.29
CA ALA A 138 -6.55 -14.73 13.54
C ALA A 138 -6.37 -13.53 12.58
N GLU A 139 -5.13 -13.11 12.35
CA GLU A 139 -4.80 -12.02 11.43
C GLU A 139 -5.20 -12.34 9.98
N LYS A 140 -4.85 -13.55 9.48
CA LYS A 140 -5.30 -14.03 8.16
C LYS A 140 -6.82 -14.10 8.06
N ASN A 141 -7.48 -14.56 9.12
CA ASN A 141 -8.94 -14.64 9.16
C ASN A 141 -9.56 -13.25 9.05
N LEU A 142 -9.05 -12.25 9.78
CA LEU A 142 -9.54 -10.88 9.65
C LEU A 142 -9.40 -10.38 8.21
N VAL A 143 -8.21 -10.53 7.61
CA VAL A 143 -7.94 -10.16 6.21
C VAL A 143 -8.95 -10.80 5.26
N ALA A 144 -9.18 -12.11 5.38
CA ALA A 144 -10.09 -12.85 4.52
C ALA A 144 -11.58 -12.46 4.73
N GLN A 145 -11.95 -12.03 5.94
CA GLN A 145 -13.31 -11.61 6.27
C GLN A 145 -13.65 -10.24 5.68
N ILE A 146 -12.72 -9.28 5.77
CA ILE A 146 -12.93 -7.91 5.31
C ILE A 146 -12.63 -7.72 3.81
N ALA A 147 -11.75 -8.53 3.24
CA ALA A 147 -11.39 -8.42 1.83
C ALA A 147 -12.53 -8.85 0.89
N SER A 148 -12.89 -7.95 -0.02
CA SER A 148 -13.68 -8.24 -1.19
C SER A 148 -12.81 -8.83 -2.31
N ASN A 149 -13.37 -9.76 -3.09
CA ASN A 149 -12.74 -10.14 -4.35
C ASN A 149 -12.90 -8.93 -5.28
N ASP A 150 -11.82 -8.51 -5.93
CA ASP A 150 -11.67 -7.27 -6.71
C ASP A 150 -12.48 -7.26 -8.02
N VAL A 151 -13.68 -7.85 -8.03
CA VAL A 151 -14.43 -8.15 -9.24
C VAL A 151 -15.63 -7.22 -9.32
N SER A 152 -15.73 -6.58 -10.48
CA SER A 152 -16.90 -5.90 -11.01
C SER A 152 -18.22 -6.54 -10.56
N THR A 153 -19.26 -5.71 -10.51
CA THR A 153 -20.65 -5.96 -10.11
C THR A 153 -21.27 -7.30 -10.60
N GLU A 154 -20.68 -7.95 -11.60
CA GLU A 154 -21.08 -9.22 -12.21
C GLU A 154 -20.73 -10.47 -11.38
N ALA A 155 -19.80 -10.40 -10.43
CA ALA A 155 -19.44 -11.54 -9.55
C ALA A 155 -20.26 -11.62 -8.25
N ARG A 156 -21.36 -10.87 -8.13
CA ARG A 156 -22.29 -10.91 -6.99
C ARG A 156 -22.91 -12.30 -6.71
N TYR A 157 -22.65 -13.32 -7.56
CA TYR A 157 -23.30 -14.64 -7.50
C TYR A 157 -22.38 -15.84 -7.18
N SER A 158 -21.11 -15.62 -6.84
CA SER A 158 -20.24 -16.71 -6.35
C SER A 158 -20.50 -16.98 -4.85
N LYS A 159 -21.22 -18.06 -4.52
CA LYS A 159 -21.51 -18.52 -3.14
C LYS A 159 -20.26 -18.85 -2.30
N ARG A 160 -19.06 -18.88 -2.88
CA ARG A 160 -17.79 -19.18 -2.18
C ARG A 160 -17.02 -17.94 -1.73
N SER A 161 -17.56 -16.74 -1.96
CA SER A 161 -16.84 -15.48 -1.73
C SER A 161 -17.67 -14.38 -1.05
N SER A 162 -18.78 -14.72 -0.37
CA SER A 162 -19.65 -13.74 0.31
C SER A 162 -19.58 -13.90 1.83
N HIS A 163 -18.51 -13.42 2.46
CA HIS A 163 -18.53 -13.22 3.90
C HIS A 163 -19.43 -12.02 4.21
N ARG A 164 -20.25 -12.09 5.26
CA ARG A 164 -21.20 -11.02 5.59
C ARG A 164 -20.51 -9.70 5.96
N TYR A 165 -19.23 -9.77 6.32
CA TYR A 165 -18.45 -8.64 6.79
C TYR A 165 -17.44 -8.08 5.78
N LYS A 166 -17.69 -8.27 4.48
CA LYS A 166 -16.83 -7.74 3.44
C LYS A 166 -16.96 -6.22 3.35
N ILE A 167 -15.81 -5.56 3.25
CA ILE A 167 -15.74 -4.15 2.90
C ILE A 167 -15.61 -4.06 1.38
N VAL A 168 -16.68 -3.58 0.73
CA VAL A 168 -16.73 -3.37 -0.72
C VAL A 168 -15.67 -2.35 -1.11
N GLY A 169 -14.87 -2.64 -2.15
CA GLY A 169 -13.78 -1.75 -2.60
C GLY A 169 -12.44 -1.97 -1.87
N VAL A 170 -12.39 -2.90 -0.91
CA VAL A 170 -11.17 -3.31 -0.21
C VAL A 170 -10.74 -4.70 -0.65
N ALA A 171 -9.71 -4.80 -1.48
CA ALA A 171 -9.06 -6.07 -1.81
C ALA A 171 -8.02 -6.47 -0.75
N TYR A 172 -7.50 -7.70 -0.83
CA TYR A 172 -6.46 -8.23 0.06
C TYR A 172 -5.27 -7.28 0.27
N THR A 173 -4.80 -6.64 -0.81
CA THR A 173 -3.68 -5.67 -0.76
C THR A 173 -4.00 -4.49 0.14
N LYS A 174 -5.18 -3.86 -0.01
CA LYS A 174 -5.58 -2.71 0.81
C LYS A 174 -5.77 -3.10 2.27
N ALA A 175 -6.40 -4.26 2.51
CA ALA A 175 -6.58 -4.82 3.84
C ALA A 175 -5.23 -5.04 4.55
N LEU A 176 -4.25 -5.62 3.85
CA LEU A 176 -2.91 -5.81 4.41
C LEU A 176 -2.16 -4.50 4.62
N MET A 177 -2.22 -3.55 3.68
CA MET A 177 -1.57 -2.25 3.86
C MET A 177 -2.12 -1.51 5.09
N TRP A 178 -3.44 -1.57 5.29
CA TRP A 178 -4.07 -1.05 6.51
C TRP A 178 -3.58 -1.77 7.77
N LEU A 179 -3.61 -3.11 7.81
CA LEU A 179 -3.21 -3.86 8.99
C LEU A 179 -1.71 -3.73 9.31
N HIS A 180 -0.84 -3.69 8.29
CA HIS A 180 0.58 -3.38 8.46
C HIS A 180 0.76 -2.00 9.06
N GLY A 181 -0.02 -1.03 8.58
CA GLY A 181 -0.15 0.28 9.19
C GLY A 181 -0.51 0.15 10.68
N CYS A 182 -1.38 -0.77 11.07
CA CYS A 182 -1.75 -0.96 12.48
C CYS A 182 -0.76 -1.79 13.31
N GLY A 183 0.37 -2.22 12.74
CA GLY A 183 1.33 -3.12 13.40
C GLY A 183 0.88 -4.58 13.51
N VAL A 184 -0.07 -4.99 12.66
CA VAL A 184 -0.71 -6.32 12.64
C VAL A 184 -0.42 -6.97 11.28
N ALA A 185 -0.45 -8.30 11.22
CA ALA A 185 -0.28 -9.06 9.97
C ALA A 185 1.08 -8.84 9.28
N LEU A 186 2.11 -8.42 10.03
CA LEU A 186 3.44 -8.10 9.49
C LEU A 186 4.18 -9.33 8.90
N GLU A 187 3.71 -10.54 9.20
CA GLU A 187 4.18 -11.80 8.59
C GLU A 187 3.48 -12.15 7.27
N LEU A 188 2.65 -11.24 6.74
CA LEU A 188 1.99 -11.38 5.46
C LEU A 188 2.54 -10.34 4.47
N ILE A 189 2.36 -10.62 3.18
CA ILE A 189 2.73 -9.70 2.10
C ILE A 189 1.51 -9.29 1.27
N PRO A 190 1.40 -8.00 0.88
CA PRO A 190 0.34 -7.55 -0.01
C PRO A 190 0.37 -8.33 -1.32
N ASN A 191 -0.77 -8.87 -1.73
CA ASN A 191 -0.90 -9.64 -2.96
C ASN A 191 -1.12 -8.71 -4.16
N ASN A 192 -0.03 -8.11 -4.64
CA ASN A 192 -0.04 -7.16 -5.74
C ASN A 192 0.91 -7.57 -6.87
N SER A 193 0.98 -6.76 -7.92
CA SER A 193 1.85 -7.03 -9.06
C SER A 193 3.34 -7.07 -8.68
N HIS A 194 3.77 -6.34 -7.65
CA HIS A 194 5.16 -6.35 -7.18
C HIS A 194 5.52 -7.70 -6.54
N SER A 195 4.67 -8.21 -5.64
CA SER A 195 4.88 -9.53 -5.04
C SER A 195 4.87 -10.65 -6.07
N ILE A 196 3.93 -10.62 -7.02
CA ILE A 196 3.83 -11.64 -8.06
C ILE A 196 5.09 -11.62 -8.95
N ARG A 197 5.53 -10.45 -9.41
CA ARG A 197 6.74 -10.31 -10.23
C ARG A 197 8.00 -10.76 -9.49
N PHE A 198 8.13 -10.40 -8.21
CA PHE A 198 9.26 -10.85 -7.41
C PHE A 198 9.29 -12.37 -7.26
N LEU A 199 8.13 -13.01 -7.05
CA LEU A 199 8.04 -14.46 -7.01
C LEU A 199 8.38 -15.11 -8.35
N GLN A 200 8.01 -14.47 -9.47
CA GLN A 200 8.40 -14.88 -10.83
C GLN A 200 9.91 -14.72 -11.10
N GLU A 201 10.53 -13.66 -10.58
CA GLU A 201 12.00 -13.48 -10.63
C GLU A 201 12.71 -14.55 -9.80
N CYS A 202 12.11 -14.94 -8.66
CA CYS A 202 12.64 -16.00 -7.82
C CYS A 202 12.45 -17.40 -8.42
N ASP A 203 11.34 -17.62 -9.11
CA ASP A 203 10.88 -18.87 -9.69
C ASP A 203 10.01 -18.59 -10.92
N SER A 204 10.60 -18.71 -12.12
CA SER A 204 9.94 -18.40 -13.38
C SER A 204 8.74 -19.29 -13.71
N SER A 205 8.50 -20.37 -12.94
CA SER A 205 7.32 -21.22 -13.07
C SER A 205 6.12 -20.75 -12.24
N PHE A 206 6.29 -19.69 -11.44
CA PHE A 206 5.24 -19.16 -10.59
C PHE A 206 4.20 -18.37 -11.41
N ASP A 207 2.98 -18.89 -11.46
CA ASP A 207 1.86 -18.29 -12.22
C ASP A 207 0.56 -18.34 -11.40
N ASN A 208 0.65 -18.02 -10.11
CA ASN A 208 -0.50 -18.07 -9.21
C ASN A 208 -0.62 -16.77 -8.42
N ASP A 209 -1.77 -16.12 -8.53
CA ASP A 209 -2.09 -14.86 -7.86
C ASP A 209 -3.05 -15.04 -6.67
N ASP A 210 -3.26 -16.28 -6.20
CA ASP A 210 -4.02 -16.54 -4.98
C ASP A 210 -3.25 -16.04 -3.75
N PHE A 211 -3.97 -15.31 -2.90
CA PHE A 211 -3.43 -14.68 -1.71
C PHE A 211 -2.65 -15.65 -0.80
N TYR A 212 -3.20 -16.84 -0.55
CA TYR A 212 -2.59 -17.82 0.34
C TYR A 212 -1.39 -18.48 -0.31
N VAL A 213 -1.44 -18.72 -1.63
CA VAL A 213 -0.33 -19.29 -2.38
C VAL A 213 0.85 -18.31 -2.43
N VAL A 214 0.60 -17.03 -2.73
CA VAL A 214 1.60 -15.96 -2.73
C VAL A 214 2.28 -15.86 -1.37
N ASN A 215 1.51 -15.77 -0.27
CA ASN A 215 2.05 -15.68 1.08
C ASN A 215 2.83 -16.93 1.50
N SER A 216 2.33 -18.13 1.17
CA SER A 216 3.05 -19.38 1.46
C SER A 216 4.39 -19.45 0.70
N LYS A 217 4.41 -19.04 -0.57
CA LYS A 217 5.61 -19.03 -1.40
C LYS A 217 6.63 -18.01 -0.90
N PHE A 218 6.19 -16.81 -0.56
CA PHE A 218 7.04 -15.75 -0.02
C PHE A 218 7.64 -16.13 1.33
N LYS A 219 6.84 -16.71 2.23
CA LYS A 219 7.31 -17.25 3.52
C LYS A 219 8.42 -18.29 3.33
N LYS A 220 8.24 -19.26 2.43
CA LYS A 220 9.28 -20.27 2.12
C LYS A 220 10.58 -19.66 1.59
N ILE A 221 10.50 -18.56 0.83
CA ILE A 221 11.68 -17.83 0.39
C ILE A 221 12.38 -17.20 1.60
N CYS A 222 11.64 -16.49 2.44
CA CYS A 222 12.19 -15.84 3.62
C CYS A 222 12.85 -16.86 4.58
N GLU A 223 12.18 -17.97 4.88
CA GLU A 223 12.73 -19.07 5.68
C GLU A 223 14.01 -19.65 5.08
N LYS A 224 14.07 -19.82 3.76
CA LYS A 224 15.26 -20.36 3.07
C LYS A 224 16.49 -19.46 3.19
N TYR A 225 16.28 -18.15 3.21
CA TYR A 225 17.35 -17.15 3.21
C TYR A 225 17.51 -16.43 4.56
N ASP A 226 16.84 -16.93 5.61
CA ASP A 226 16.85 -16.36 6.96
C ASP A 226 16.48 -14.86 6.99
N LEU A 227 15.41 -14.51 6.26
CA LEU A 227 14.91 -13.14 6.16
C LEU A 227 13.64 -12.97 6.99
N ASP A 228 13.51 -11.81 7.63
CA ASP A 228 12.25 -11.39 8.25
C ASP A 228 11.24 -10.99 7.16
N ILE A 229 10.02 -11.53 7.21
CA ILE A 229 9.00 -11.33 6.16
C ILE A 229 8.62 -9.85 6.03
N HIS A 230 8.52 -9.13 7.16
CA HIS A 230 8.13 -7.72 7.15
C HIS A 230 9.17 -6.89 6.40
N TYR A 231 10.44 -7.01 6.78
CA TYR A 231 11.52 -6.26 6.15
C TYR A 231 11.78 -6.70 4.71
N ALA A 232 11.61 -7.98 4.38
CA ALA A 232 11.64 -8.45 3.01
C ALA A 232 10.50 -7.84 2.16
N GLY A 233 9.29 -7.74 2.72
CA GLY A 233 8.16 -7.08 2.07
C GLY A 233 8.40 -5.59 1.85
N LEU A 234 8.94 -4.88 2.85
CA LEU A 234 9.28 -3.46 2.73
C LEU A 234 10.41 -3.22 1.71
N SER A 235 11.43 -4.09 1.70
CA SER A 235 12.52 -4.05 0.71
C SER A 235 12.00 -4.30 -0.71
N LEU A 236 11.07 -5.23 -0.87
CA LEU A 236 10.40 -5.47 -2.13
C LEU A 236 9.65 -4.21 -2.60
N TRP A 237 8.93 -3.55 -1.71
CA TRP A 237 8.23 -2.31 -2.04
C TRP A 237 9.20 -1.23 -2.52
N TYR A 238 10.26 -0.94 -1.76
CA TYR A 238 11.28 0.04 -2.17
C TYR A 238 11.89 -0.29 -3.53
N TYR A 239 12.27 -1.56 -3.74
CA TYR A 239 12.87 -2.03 -4.98
C TYR A 239 11.92 -1.88 -6.18
N GLU A 240 10.71 -2.42 -6.11
CA GLU A 240 9.77 -2.40 -7.24
C GLU A 240 9.19 -1.01 -7.50
N SER A 241 8.92 -0.22 -6.45
CA SER A 241 8.51 1.18 -6.59
C SER A 241 9.58 2.00 -7.29
N THR A 242 10.85 1.84 -6.91
CA THR A 242 11.98 2.51 -7.60
C THR A 242 12.13 2.02 -9.04
N LYS A 243 12.05 0.71 -9.28
CA LYS A 243 12.13 0.12 -10.62
C LYS A 243 11.04 0.65 -11.56
N SER A 244 9.85 0.91 -11.04
CA SER A 244 8.72 1.43 -11.82
C SER A 244 8.99 2.83 -12.41
N LEU A 245 9.88 3.61 -11.80
CA LEU A 245 10.28 4.96 -12.22
C LEU A 245 11.28 4.98 -13.39
N ILE A 246 11.88 3.84 -13.73
CA ILE A 246 12.85 3.74 -14.82
C ILE A 246 12.14 3.73 -16.17
N SER A 247 12.37 4.74 -17.02
CA SER A 247 11.65 4.92 -18.29
C SER A 247 12.01 3.87 -19.35
N LYS A 248 13.30 3.55 -19.49
CA LYS A 248 13.81 2.63 -20.52
C LYS A 248 13.56 1.17 -20.12
N LYS A 249 12.78 0.44 -20.92
CA LYS A 249 12.43 -0.97 -20.70
C LYS A 249 13.66 -1.85 -20.44
N ASP A 250 14.67 -1.78 -21.29
CA ASP A 250 15.90 -2.59 -21.15
C ASP A 250 16.67 -2.29 -19.86
N LYS A 251 16.68 -1.02 -19.41
CA LYS A 251 17.30 -0.61 -18.14
C LYS A 251 16.48 -1.16 -16.96
N ARG A 252 15.15 -1.06 -17.06
CA ARG A 252 14.19 -1.55 -16.04
C ARG A 252 14.28 -3.06 -15.85
N GLU A 253 14.39 -3.84 -16.91
CA GLU A 253 14.49 -5.30 -16.86
C GLU A 253 15.82 -5.78 -16.25
N ARG A 254 16.89 -4.99 -16.36
CA ARG A 254 18.20 -5.30 -15.75
C ARG A 254 18.32 -4.78 -14.32
N PHE A 255 17.42 -3.89 -13.91
CA PHE A 255 17.44 -3.27 -12.58
C PHE A 255 17.22 -4.34 -11.51
N ASN A 256 18.08 -4.32 -10.50
CA ASN A 256 18.06 -5.27 -9.39
C ASN A 256 18.47 -4.55 -8.09
N PRO A 257 18.24 -5.15 -6.91
CA PRO A 257 18.56 -4.51 -5.62
C PRO A 257 20.02 -4.05 -5.51
N GLY A 258 20.98 -4.80 -6.08
CA GLY A 258 22.39 -4.40 -6.09
C GLY A 258 22.66 -3.10 -6.87
N MET A 259 21.89 -2.84 -7.92
CA MET A 259 21.95 -1.56 -8.64
C MET A 259 21.34 -0.43 -7.82
N LEU A 260 20.24 -0.69 -7.11
CA LEU A 260 19.62 0.29 -6.20
C LEU A 260 20.60 0.71 -5.10
N ILE A 261 21.21 -0.26 -4.41
CA ILE A 261 22.24 0.00 -3.39
C ILE A 261 23.38 0.85 -3.95
N ARG A 262 23.84 0.57 -5.18
CA ARG A 262 24.90 1.35 -5.81
C ARG A 262 24.46 2.78 -6.11
N ILE A 263 23.27 2.98 -6.67
CA ILE A 263 22.72 4.31 -6.95
C ILE A 263 22.58 5.12 -5.66
N MET A 264 22.09 4.48 -4.59
CA MET A 264 22.00 5.10 -3.27
C MET A 264 23.36 5.60 -2.79
N LYS A 265 24.40 4.75 -2.86
CA LYS A 265 25.78 5.11 -2.48
C LYS A 265 26.40 6.19 -3.36
N GLU A 266 26.18 6.14 -4.67
CA GLU A 266 26.75 7.09 -5.65
C GLU A 266 26.13 8.49 -5.53
N ASN A 267 24.90 8.59 -5.02
CA ASN A 267 24.16 9.84 -4.90
C ASN A 267 23.97 10.31 -3.45
N ASP A 268 24.61 9.65 -2.48
CA ASP A 268 24.48 9.95 -1.05
C ASP A 268 23.00 9.96 -0.59
N ILE A 269 22.25 8.94 -1.02
CA ILE A 269 20.84 8.74 -0.67
C ILE A 269 20.77 7.63 0.36
N ASP A 270 20.21 7.93 1.53
CA ASP A 270 19.89 6.91 2.52
C ASP A 270 18.46 6.36 2.34
N MET A 271 18.03 5.49 3.26
CA MET A 271 16.69 4.91 3.19
C MET A 271 15.58 5.93 3.44
N ASP A 272 15.82 6.94 4.28
CA ASP A 272 14.86 7.99 4.59
C ASP A 272 14.68 8.92 3.39
N ASP A 273 15.78 9.28 2.72
CA ASP A 273 15.76 10.00 1.45
C ASP A 273 14.99 9.23 0.37
N LEU A 274 15.25 7.92 0.25
CA LEU A 274 14.55 7.07 -0.73
C LEU A 274 13.04 7.00 -0.42
N GLY A 275 12.69 6.85 0.85
CA GLY A 275 11.31 6.90 1.34
C GLY A 275 10.64 8.21 0.98
N TYR A 276 11.30 9.32 1.29
CA TYR A 276 10.84 10.66 0.96
C TYR A 276 10.60 10.83 -0.55
N TYR A 277 11.57 10.45 -1.39
CA TYR A 277 11.42 10.56 -2.84
C TYR A 277 10.31 9.68 -3.43
N LEU A 278 10.02 8.52 -2.84
CA LEU A 278 8.95 7.64 -3.32
C LEU A 278 7.55 8.07 -2.85
N THR A 279 7.47 8.80 -1.75
CA THR A 279 6.21 9.11 -1.04
C THR A 279 5.83 10.59 -1.04
N ASP A 280 6.72 11.48 -1.48
CA ASP A 280 6.44 12.89 -1.70
C ASP A 280 6.28 13.19 -3.19
N ILE A 281 5.13 13.75 -3.56
CA ILE A 281 4.78 14.08 -4.95
C ILE A 281 5.73 15.12 -5.54
N ASP A 282 6.34 15.96 -4.72
CA ASP A 282 7.23 17.03 -5.17
C ASP A 282 8.60 16.53 -5.56
N TYR A 283 9.03 15.41 -4.99
CA TYR A 283 10.39 14.91 -5.13
C TYR A 283 10.49 13.61 -5.93
N VAL A 284 9.39 12.95 -6.25
CA VAL A 284 9.38 11.73 -7.08
C VAL A 284 10.06 11.93 -8.44
N ASN A 285 9.98 13.14 -9.01
CA ASN A 285 10.66 13.45 -10.28
C ASN A 285 12.17 13.55 -10.13
N LYS A 286 12.69 14.00 -8.98
CA LYS A 286 14.12 14.01 -8.70
C LYS A 286 14.70 12.60 -8.70
N LEU A 287 14.01 11.64 -8.06
CA LEU A 287 14.42 10.24 -8.10
C LEU A 287 14.33 9.64 -9.51
N LYS A 288 13.27 9.98 -10.28
CA LYS A 288 13.21 9.59 -11.70
C LYS A 288 14.45 10.09 -12.46
N ASP A 289 14.85 11.33 -12.27
CA ASP A 289 16.00 11.90 -12.99
C ASP A 289 17.31 11.16 -12.64
N ILE A 290 17.55 10.90 -11.36
CA ILE A 290 18.70 10.12 -10.89
C ILE A 290 18.71 8.72 -11.51
N LEU A 291 17.57 8.02 -11.47
CA LEU A 291 17.44 6.67 -12.02
C LEU A 291 17.57 6.60 -13.55
N ASN A 292 17.33 7.70 -14.25
CA ASN A 292 17.36 7.76 -15.72
C ASN A 292 18.61 8.44 -16.29
N SER A 293 19.45 9.06 -15.45
CA SER A 293 20.82 9.43 -15.78
C SER A 293 21.69 8.22 -16.16
#